data_AF-A0A7W0T809-F1
#
_entry.id   AF-A0A7W0T809-F1
#
_cell.length_a   1.000
_cell.length_b   1.000
_cell.length_c   1.000
_cell.angle_alpha   90.00
_cell.angle_beta   90.00
_cell.angle_gamma   90.00
#
_symmetry.space_group_name_H-M   'P 1'
#
loop_
_entity.id
_entity.type
_entity.pdbx_description
1 polymer ?
#
loop_
_entity_poly.entity_id
_entity_poly.type
_entity_poly.pdbx_seq_one_letter_code
_entity_poly.pdbx_strand_id
1 'polypeptide(L)'
;IAGDPLNHATLLSGAQIDELRLAVGLTPETEWDRFDAATAEGRVCASAGGELNNVDVPPRPVLPIPDGVGVPVAKPVSTQESFGRILTRLGDVAGVGERIVTTSPDVSVSTNLGGWINKFGVFAPTELPDFIGEERLLRWQQRPTGQHIELGISEMNLFLVLHALGLGHDLHGEHLLPIGTVYDPFVCRGLDALIYGLYSGSRFVVVGTPAGVTLAPEGGAHQSSITPSIGLELPNLTYSEPAYATALDWLLCDGLRQLADPGGTSTYLRLSTRPVDQSPFTAAIARSGEGSLRSDVLAGAYRLREPGDGDGGDGGDAPAAVVLAGCGAVMPEVLAAAALLDAEGCPALVLDVTSPDRLYRGARAESRTAARTAMVAAGSHHLGRLLAPAERRLPIVTIHDAASHHLAWLGGVFGARTVSVGVDEFGQSGSIDELYGVFDLRPDQIVNAALVATTTVDP
;
A
#
# COMPACT_ATOMS: atom_id res chain seq x y z
N ILE A 1 -2.03 39.20 27.38
CA ILE A 1 -2.09 37.84 26.78
C ILE A 1 -1.41 37.84 25.40
N ALA A 2 -1.73 38.78 24.51
CA ALA A 2 -1.12 38.83 23.19
C ALA A 2 0.42 38.93 23.23
N GLY A 3 1.08 38.06 22.46
CA GLY A 3 2.52 38.10 22.23
C GLY A 3 3.40 37.45 23.31
N ASP A 4 2.82 36.79 24.32
CA ASP A 4 3.59 36.11 25.37
C ASP A 4 3.63 34.60 25.14
N PRO A 5 4.83 33.98 25.02
CA PRO A 5 4.98 32.53 24.82
C PRO A 5 4.32 31.66 25.90
N LEU A 6 4.20 32.16 27.13
CA LEU A 6 3.58 31.43 28.25
C LEU A 6 2.08 31.24 28.07
N ASN A 7 1.45 31.98 27.14
CA ASN A 7 0.02 31.86 26.87
C ASN A 7 -0.31 30.84 25.78
N HIS A 8 0.68 30.14 25.20
CA HIS A 8 0.46 29.15 24.14
C HIS A 8 -0.49 28.01 24.55
N ALA A 9 -0.52 27.65 25.84
CA ALA A 9 -1.40 26.63 26.41
C ALA A 9 -2.55 27.18 27.28
N THR A 10 -2.66 28.51 27.41
CA THR A 10 -3.61 29.13 28.32
C THR A 10 -4.95 29.35 27.62
N LEU A 11 -6.00 28.72 28.13
CA LEU A 11 -7.37 28.96 27.69
C LEU A 11 -7.95 30.20 28.39
N LEU A 12 -8.73 31.00 27.68
CA LEU A 12 -9.51 32.07 28.29
C LEU A 12 -10.62 31.46 29.14
N SER A 13 -10.82 32.00 30.34
CA SER A 13 -11.98 31.66 31.17
C SER A 13 -13.26 32.23 30.54
N GLY A 14 -14.42 31.66 30.91
CA GLY A 14 -15.73 32.16 30.45
C GLY A 14 -15.91 33.66 30.73
N ALA A 15 -15.52 34.13 31.92
CA ALA A 15 -15.60 35.56 32.27
C ALA A 15 -14.75 36.46 31.36
N GLN A 16 -13.57 36.00 30.94
CA GLN A 16 -12.71 36.75 30.02
C GLN A 16 -13.27 36.76 28.59
N ILE A 17 -13.93 35.67 28.17
CA ILE A 17 -14.68 35.63 26.90
C ILE A 17 -15.88 36.59 26.97
N ASP A 18 -16.59 36.65 28.10
CA ASP A 18 -17.71 37.57 28.30
C ASP A 18 -17.28 39.03 28.26
N GLU A 19 -16.14 39.36 28.89
CA GLU A 19 -15.53 40.68 28.83
C GLU A 19 -15.14 41.05 27.40
N LEU A 20 -14.49 40.14 26.66
CA LEU A 20 -14.15 40.35 25.26
C LEU A 20 -15.41 40.59 24.42
N ARG A 21 -16.43 39.76 24.59
CA ARG A 21 -17.69 39.84 23.85
C ARG A 21 -18.35 41.21 24.03
N LEU A 22 -18.44 41.69 25.27
CA LEU A 22 -18.95 43.03 25.57
C LEU A 22 -18.07 44.13 24.96
N ALA A 23 -16.74 44.00 25.04
CA ALA A 23 -15.81 44.98 24.51
C ALA A 23 -15.90 45.14 22.98
N VAL A 24 -16.25 44.08 22.26
CA VAL A 24 -16.46 44.12 20.80
C VAL A 24 -17.93 44.30 20.38
N GLY A 25 -18.83 44.54 21.34
CA GLY A 25 -20.24 44.82 21.07
C GLY A 25 -21.07 43.61 20.62
N LEU A 26 -20.65 42.39 20.96
CA LEU A 26 -21.35 41.15 20.62
C LEU A 26 -22.21 40.66 21.79
N THR A 27 -23.09 39.70 21.50
CA THR A 27 -23.94 38.98 22.47
C THR A 27 -23.81 37.47 22.24
N PRO A 28 -24.12 36.60 23.22
CA PRO A 28 -24.10 35.15 23.01
C PRO A 28 -24.93 34.69 21.81
N GLU A 29 -25.97 35.46 21.47
CA GLU A 29 -26.86 35.20 20.34
C GLU A 29 -26.25 35.63 18.99
N THR A 30 -25.33 36.59 18.99
CA THR A 30 -24.78 37.20 17.76
C THR A 30 -23.28 36.96 17.56
N GLU A 31 -22.60 36.27 18.48
CA GLU A 31 -21.14 36.12 18.45
C GLU A 31 -20.62 35.32 17.24
N TRP A 32 -21.49 34.55 16.60
CA TRP A 32 -21.19 33.76 15.39
C TRP A 32 -21.78 34.37 14.11
N ASP A 33 -22.45 35.51 14.21
CA ASP A 33 -23.05 36.17 13.05
C ASP A 33 -21.98 36.73 12.12
N ARG A 34 -22.25 36.67 10.81
CA ARG A 34 -21.45 37.40 9.82
C ARG A 34 -21.83 38.88 9.86
N PHE A 35 -20.90 39.75 9.44
CA PHE A 35 -21.26 41.12 9.12
C PHE A 35 -22.40 41.15 8.08
N ASP A 36 -23.37 42.02 8.29
CA ASP A 36 -24.44 42.25 7.32
C ASP A 36 -23.81 42.67 5.98
N ALA A 37 -24.19 41.98 4.90
CA ALA A 37 -23.67 42.20 3.56
C ALA A 37 -23.84 43.64 3.05
N ALA A 38 -24.81 44.39 3.60
CA ALA A 38 -25.05 45.79 3.28
C ALA A 38 -24.10 46.76 4.01
N THR A 39 -23.28 46.33 4.97
CA THR A 39 -22.31 47.21 5.65
C THR A 39 -21.01 47.34 4.85
N ALA A 40 -20.15 48.27 5.26
CA ALA A 40 -18.84 48.41 4.63
C ALA A 40 -17.97 47.17 4.86
N GLU A 41 -18.01 46.62 6.07
CA GLU A 41 -17.31 45.40 6.49
C GLU A 41 -17.83 44.19 5.74
N GLY A 42 -19.16 44.02 5.66
CA GLY A 42 -19.78 42.93 4.89
C GLY A 42 -19.40 42.95 3.41
N ARG A 43 -19.36 44.15 2.80
CA ARG A 43 -18.89 44.30 1.40
C ARG A 43 -17.40 43.97 1.23
N VAL A 44 -16.54 44.36 2.19
CA VAL A 44 -15.11 44.00 2.17
C VAL A 44 -14.92 42.50 2.33
N CYS A 45 -15.60 41.87 3.30
CA CYS A 45 -15.58 40.42 3.49
C CYS A 45 -16.06 39.68 2.24
N ALA A 46 -17.13 40.15 1.59
CA ALA A 46 -17.64 39.55 0.37
C ALA A 46 -16.66 39.69 -0.81
N SER A 47 -16.08 40.88 -1.01
CA SER A 47 -15.11 41.12 -2.08
C SER A 47 -13.83 40.30 -1.89
N ALA A 48 -13.27 40.27 -0.66
CA ALA A 48 -12.07 39.50 -0.36
C ALA A 48 -12.33 37.98 -0.35
N GLY A 49 -13.52 37.55 0.06
CA GLY A 49 -13.89 36.14 0.14
C GLY A 49 -14.26 35.53 -1.21
N GLY A 50 -15.05 36.23 -2.05
CA GLY A 50 -15.59 35.66 -3.29
C GLY A 50 -14.58 35.60 -4.42
N GLU A 51 -14.03 36.75 -4.82
CA GLU A 51 -13.25 36.87 -6.05
C GLU A 51 -11.80 36.38 -5.90
N LEU A 52 -11.27 36.35 -4.68
CA LEU A 52 -9.85 36.09 -4.41
C LEU A 52 -9.57 34.72 -3.75
N ASN A 53 -10.44 34.24 -2.86
CA ASN A 53 -10.11 33.11 -1.98
C ASN A 53 -11.02 31.88 -2.15
N ASN A 54 -12.18 32.00 -2.80
CA ASN A 54 -13.15 30.90 -2.96
C ASN A 54 -13.46 30.64 -4.44
N VAL A 55 -12.43 30.58 -5.29
CA VAL A 55 -12.60 30.15 -6.67
C VAL A 55 -12.96 28.67 -6.68
N ASP A 56 -14.04 28.32 -7.37
CA ASP A 56 -14.47 26.93 -7.48
C ASP A 56 -13.39 26.09 -8.17
N VAL A 57 -13.04 24.97 -7.54
CA VAL A 57 -12.15 23.98 -8.12
C VAL A 57 -12.88 23.30 -9.28
N PRO A 58 -12.25 23.19 -10.48
CA PRO A 58 -12.89 22.50 -11.60
C PRO A 58 -13.17 21.03 -11.25
N PRO A 59 -14.14 20.37 -11.92
CA PRO A 59 -14.35 18.94 -11.76
C PRO A 59 -13.11 18.14 -12.16
N ARG A 60 -12.80 17.07 -11.40
CA ARG A 60 -11.70 16.15 -11.75
C ARG A 60 -11.95 15.52 -13.12
N PRO A 61 -10.93 15.44 -14.00
CA PRO A 61 -11.08 14.74 -15.26
C PRO A 61 -11.21 13.23 -15.02
N VAL A 62 -12.06 12.56 -15.80
CA VAL A 62 -12.13 11.10 -15.83
C VAL A 62 -10.99 10.58 -16.69
N LEU A 63 -10.00 9.96 -16.08
CA LEU A 63 -8.84 9.42 -16.78
C LEU A 63 -9.13 7.98 -17.27
N PRO A 64 -8.72 7.60 -18.49
CA PRO A 64 -8.95 6.26 -19.05
C PRO A 64 -7.94 5.24 -18.49
N ILE A 65 -7.88 5.09 -17.17
CA ILE A 65 -6.95 4.17 -16.49
C ILE A 65 -7.40 2.73 -16.75
N PRO A 66 -6.58 1.89 -17.42
CA PRO A 66 -6.97 0.54 -17.81
C PRO A 66 -7.10 -0.38 -16.60
N ASP A 67 -7.68 -1.56 -16.79
CA ASP A 67 -7.77 -2.57 -15.74
C ASP A 67 -6.43 -3.25 -15.40
N GLY A 68 -5.53 -3.24 -16.38
CA GLY A 68 -4.12 -3.65 -16.37
C GLY A 68 -3.51 -3.31 -17.74
N VAL A 69 -2.19 -3.15 -17.82
CA VAL A 69 -1.48 -2.93 -19.11
C VAL A 69 -0.86 -4.20 -19.67
N GLY A 70 -0.82 -5.26 -18.86
CA GLY A 70 -0.13 -6.52 -19.10
C GLY A 70 1.39 -6.36 -19.06
N VAL A 71 2.12 -7.41 -18.68
CA VAL A 71 3.57 -7.51 -18.90
C VAL A 71 3.91 -8.95 -19.28
N PRO A 72 4.65 -9.19 -20.37
CA PRO A 72 5.10 -10.53 -20.70
C PRO A 72 5.99 -11.10 -19.60
N VAL A 73 5.63 -12.27 -19.08
CA VAL A 73 6.40 -13.02 -18.06
C VAL A 73 6.77 -14.39 -18.62
N ALA A 74 8.00 -14.52 -19.11
CA ALA A 74 8.53 -15.78 -19.68
C ALA A 74 9.56 -16.48 -18.77
N LYS A 75 9.96 -15.81 -17.69
CA LYS A 75 10.94 -16.27 -16.69
C LYS A 75 10.49 -15.78 -15.32
N PRO A 76 11.01 -16.36 -14.22
CA PRO A 76 10.87 -15.77 -12.90
C PRO A 76 11.27 -14.30 -12.94
N VAL A 77 10.43 -13.44 -12.35
CA VAL A 77 10.57 -11.98 -12.39
C VAL A 77 10.25 -11.42 -11.02
N SER A 78 10.88 -10.31 -10.65
CA SER A 78 10.57 -9.62 -9.38
C SER A 78 9.43 -8.63 -9.55
N THR A 79 8.76 -8.28 -8.44
CA THR A 79 7.73 -7.24 -8.48
C THR A 79 8.32 -5.86 -8.71
N GLN A 80 9.55 -5.61 -8.27
CA GLN A 80 10.29 -4.39 -8.62
C GLN A 80 10.52 -4.26 -10.13
N GLU A 81 11.00 -5.32 -10.78
CA GLU A 81 11.21 -5.30 -12.24
C GLU A 81 9.90 -5.16 -13.01
N SER A 82 8.86 -5.84 -12.54
CA SER A 82 7.52 -5.75 -13.12
C SER A 82 6.97 -4.33 -13.00
N PHE A 83 7.15 -3.65 -11.86
CA PHE A 83 6.74 -2.26 -11.65
C PHE A 83 7.30 -1.32 -12.73
N GLY A 84 8.61 -1.36 -12.98
CA GLY A 84 9.24 -0.50 -13.98
C GLY A 84 8.68 -0.73 -15.40
N ARG A 85 8.38 -1.99 -15.74
CA ARG A 85 7.76 -2.37 -17.03
C ARG A 85 6.31 -1.90 -17.13
N ILE A 86 5.51 -2.11 -16.08
CA ILE A 86 4.10 -1.67 -15.98
C ILE A 86 4.04 -0.14 -16.12
N LEU A 87 4.85 0.58 -15.34
CA LEU A 87 4.89 2.05 -15.34
C LEU A 87 5.26 2.61 -16.72
N THR A 88 6.23 2.02 -17.40
CA THR A 88 6.62 2.45 -18.75
C THR A 88 5.48 2.28 -19.76
N ARG A 89 4.70 1.19 -19.66
CA ARG A 89 3.52 0.92 -20.48
C ARG A 89 2.32 1.80 -20.12
N LEU A 90 2.11 2.12 -18.85
CA LEU A 90 1.13 3.13 -18.42
C LEU A 90 1.42 4.50 -19.05
N GLY A 91 2.70 4.82 -19.24
CA GLY A 91 3.12 6.00 -19.98
C GLY A 91 2.68 6.04 -21.46
N ASP A 92 2.32 4.90 -22.07
CA ASP A 92 1.76 4.85 -23.44
C ASP A 92 0.23 5.06 -23.47
N VAL A 93 -0.44 5.08 -22.32
CA VAL A 93 -1.90 5.26 -22.25
C VAL A 93 -2.23 6.74 -22.37
N ALA A 94 -2.82 7.12 -23.50
CA ALA A 94 -3.23 8.50 -23.78
C ALA A 94 -4.18 9.04 -22.71
N GLY A 95 -3.88 10.23 -22.19
CA GLY A 95 -4.62 10.87 -21.10
C GLY A 95 -4.21 10.42 -19.70
N VAL A 96 -3.37 9.37 -19.57
CA VAL A 96 -2.83 8.88 -18.29
C VAL A 96 -1.35 9.19 -18.19
N GLY A 97 -0.54 8.82 -19.20
CA GLY A 97 0.91 9.01 -19.18
C GLY A 97 1.33 10.47 -18.98
N GLU A 98 0.60 11.41 -19.57
CA GLU A 98 0.83 12.86 -19.44
C GLU A 98 0.57 13.38 -18.02
N ARG A 99 -0.21 12.65 -17.23
CA ARG A 99 -0.61 13.02 -15.86
C ARG A 99 0.31 12.40 -14.81
N ILE A 100 1.06 11.35 -15.15
CA ILE A 100 1.96 10.68 -14.21
C ILE A 100 3.20 11.54 -13.97
N VAL A 101 3.50 11.76 -12.69
CA VAL A 101 4.75 12.40 -12.24
C VAL A 101 5.43 11.44 -11.29
N THR A 102 6.66 11.05 -11.60
CA THR A 102 7.45 10.18 -10.73
C THR A 102 8.43 11.00 -9.91
N THR A 103 8.79 10.52 -8.72
CA THR A 103 9.83 11.14 -7.90
C THR A 103 10.54 10.09 -7.05
N SER A 104 11.83 10.30 -6.78
CA SER A 104 12.60 9.44 -5.89
C SER A 104 13.72 10.21 -5.19
N PRO A 105 14.20 9.72 -4.03
CA PRO A 105 15.35 10.28 -3.34
C PRO A 105 16.66 9.55 -3.67
N ASP A 106 17.25 9.82 -4.84
CA ASP A 106 18.51 9.24 -5.34
C ASP A 106 18.50 7.72 -5.59
N VAL A 107 17.31 7.13 -5.67
CA VAL A 107 17.12 5.66 -5.82
C VAL A 107 16.38 5.29 -7.10
N SER A 108 16.31 6.20 -8.06
CA SER A 108 15.62 6.02 -9.35
C SER A 108 16.00 4.72 -10.08
N VAL A 109 17.28 4.35 -10.09
CA VAL A 109 17.75 3.12 -10.75
C VAL A 109 17.40 1.89 -9.93
N SER A 110 17.71 1.89 -8.64
CA SER A 110 17.52 0.75 -7.75
C SER A 110 16.06 0.49 -7.40
N THR A 111 15.16 1.43 -7.68
CA THR A 111 13.69 1.29 -7.58
C THR A 111 13.01 1.09 -8.94
N ASN A 112 13.78 0.90 -10.01
CA ASN A 112 13.32 0.56 -11.36
C ASN A 112 12.53 1.65 -12.11
N LEU A 113 12.89 2.92 -11.92
CA LEU A 113 12.38 4.05 -12.71
C LEU A 113 13.16 4.29 -14.01
N GLY A 114 14.21 3.53 -14.29
CA GLY A 114 15.08 3.79 -15.44
C GLY A 114 14.35 3.78 -16.79
N GLY A 115 13.38 2.87 -16.98
CA GLY A 115 12.54 2.83 -18.19
C GLY A 115 11.67 4.09 -18.36
N TRP A 116 11.10 4.58 -17.25
CA TRP A 116 10.33 5.83 -17.23
C TRP A 116 11.21 7.04 -17.54
N ILE A 117 12.34 7.17 -16.85
CA ILE A 117 13.29 8.29 -17.03
C ILE A 117 13.82 8.34 -18.46
N ASN A 118 14.16 7.19 -19.04
CA ASN A 118 14.61 7.11 -20.44
C ASN A 118 13.58 7.65 -21.43
N LYS A 119 12.29 7.48 -21.12
CA LYS A 119 11.19 7.83 -22.03
C LYS A 119 10.70 9.26 -21.81
N PHE A 120 10.57 9.67 -20.55
CA PHE A 120 9.92 10.93 -20.18
C PHE A 120 10.90 12.00 -19.70
N GLY A 121 12.12 11.64 -19.33
CA GLY A 121 13.17 12.57 -18.88
C GLY A 121 12.97 13.05 -17.44
N VAL A 122 13.96 13.81 -16.99
CA VAL A 122 14.03 14.41 -15.64
C VAL A 122 13.63 15.87 -15.72
N PHE A 123 12.79 16.32 -14.80
CA PHE A 123 12.33 17.70 -14.74
C PHE A 123 13.48 18.61 -14.33
N ALA A 124 13.67 19.69 -15.08
CA ALA A 124 14.51 20.83 -14.70
C ALA A 124 13.85 22.12 -15.21
N PRO A 125 13.92 23.25 -14.47
CA PRO A 125 13.30 24.51 -14.90
C PRO A 125 13.80 25.03 -16.25
N THR A 126 15.02 24.64 -16.62
CA THR A 126 15.64 24.90 -17.92
C THR A 126 16.26 23.62 -18.44
N GLU A 127 16.40 23.50 -19.75
CA GLU A 127 17.15 22.39 -20.34
C GLU A 127 18.62 22.45 -19.92
N LEU A 128 19.15 21.32 -19.42
CA LEU A 128 20.53 21.21 -18.98
C LEU A 128 21.33 20.30 -19.91
N PRO A 129 22.63 20.57 -20.12
CA PRO A 129 23.50 19.67 -20.89
C PRO A 129 23.50 18.27 -20.29
N ASP A 130 23.59 17.25 -21.15
CA ASP A 130 23.88 15.89 -20.71
C ASP A 130 25.36 15.79 -20.30
N PHE A 131 25.61 15.75 -19.00
CA PHE A 131 26.95 15.63 -18.43
C PHE A 131 27.41 14.17 -18.27
N ILE A 132 26.52 13.19 -18.48
CA ILE A 132 26.76 11.78 -18.19
C ILE A 132 27.08 11.01 -19.49
N GLY A 133 26.61 11.51 -20.64
CA GLY A 133 26.95 11.04 -21.99
C GLY A 133 25.98 10.00 -22.56
N GLU A 134 25.93 9.90 -23.89
CA GLU A 134 24.94 9.10 -24.63
C GLU A 134 25.13 7.57 -24.54
N GLU A 135 26.29 7.09 -24.09
CA GLU A 135 26.64 5.66 -24.09
C GLU A 135 26.07 4.84 -22.92
N ARG A 136 25.28 5.44 -22.01
CA ARG A 136 24.70 4.74 -20.85
C ARG A 136 23.30 4.18 -21.11
N LEU A 137 22.99 3.10 -20.41
CA LEU A 137 21.65 2.48 -20.39
C LEU A 137 20.56 3.44 -19.86
N LEU A 138 20.92 4.34 -18.95
CA LEU A 138 20.05 5.41 -18.45
C LEU A 138 20.44 6.75 -19.09
N ARG A 139 19.49 7.39 -19.78
CA ARG A 139 19.63 8.70 -20.41
C ARG A 139 19.08 9.76 -19.47
N TRP A 140 19.96 10.60 -18.93
CA TRP A 140 19.59 11.60 -17.92
C TRP A 140 19.28 12.97 -18.55
N GLN A 141 18.21 13.01 -19.36
CA GLN A 141 17.82 14.23 -20.06
C GLN A 141 17.02 15.14 -19.15
N GLN A 142 17.62 16.26 -18.74
CA GLN A 142 17.02 17.25 -17.84
C GLN A 142 16.39 18.39 -18.63
N ARG A 143 15.08 18.56 -18.54
CA ARG A 143 14.32 19.55 -19.32
C ARG A 143 12.99 19.95 -18.65
N PRO A 144 12.38 21.08 -19.05
CA PRO A 144 11.10 21.53 -18.48
C PRO A 144 9.93 20.56 -18.68
N THR A 145 10.00 19.69 -19.69
CA THR A 145 8.98 18.68 -19.98
C THR A 145 9.26 17.32 -19.33
N GLY A 146 10.29 17.21 -18.49
CA GLY A 146 10.58 15.99 -17.75
C GLY A 146 9.46 15.64 -16.77
N GLN A 147 9.14 14.36 -16.64
CA GLN A 147 8.11 13.86 -15.72
C GLN A 147 8.68 13.07 -14.52
N HIS A 148 9.99 13.16 -14.29
CA HIS A 148 10.64 12.63 -13.11
C HIS A 148 11.27 13.77 -12.31
N ILE A 149 10.93 13.89 -11.02
CA ILE A 149 11.53 14.86 -10.10
C ILE A 149 12.53 14.12 -9.19
N GLU A 150 13.81 14.32 -9.46
CA GLU A 150 14.91 13.78 -8.66
C GLU A 150 15.18 14.69 -7.45
N LEU A 151 15.29 14.11 -6.26
CA LEU A 151 15.38 14.86 -4.99
C LEU A 151 16.75 14.80 -4.33
N GLY A 152 17.65 13.94 -4.82
CA GLY A 152 18.83 13.54 -4.05
C GLY A 152 18.43 12.75 -2.79
N ILE A 153 19.33 12.58 -1.83
CA ILE A 153 19.06 11.76 -0.64
C ILE A 153 18.17 12.52 0.35
N SER A 154 16.86 12.50 0.12
CA SER A 154 15.87 13.22 0.94
C SER A 154 14.49 12.55 0.96
N GLU A 155 14.33 11.51 1.79
CA GLU A 155 13.06 10.79 1.92
C GLU A 155 11.95 11.65 2.56
N MET A 156 12.29 12.63 3.40
CA MET A 156 11.30 13.60 3.88
C MET A 156 10.73 14.45 2.72
N ASN A 157 11.62 14.93 1.84
CA ASN A 157 11.19 15.74 0.69
C ASN A 157 10.38 14.92 -0.31
N LEU A 158 10.61 13.61 -0.42
CA LEU A 158 9.77 12.73 -1.22
C LEU A 158 8.30 12.88 -0.84
N PHE A 159 7.96 12.71 0.44
CA PHE A 159 6.57 12.80 0.88
C PHE A 159 6.03 14.23 0.85
N LEU A 160 6.86 15.25 1.08
CA LEU A 160 6.44 16.65 0.90
C LEU A 160 6.07 16.97 -0.55
N VAL A 161 6.83 16.47 -1.52
CA VAL A 161 6.54 16.65 -2.95
C VAL A 161 5.32 15.83 -3.34
N LEU A 162 5.20 14.56 -2.92
CA LEU A 162 4.00 13.75 -3.17
C LEU A 162 2.74 14.41 -2.60
N HIS A 163 2.83 14.98 -1.40
CA HIS A 163 1.76 15.73 -0.77
C HIS A 163 1.31 16.89 -1.67
N ALA A 164 2.24 17.75 -2.09
CA ALA A 164 1.94 18.90 -2.94
C ALA A 164 1.35 18.49 -4.30
N LEU A 165 1.93 17.48 -4.96
CA LEU A 165 1.45 16.99 -6.25
C LEU A 165 0.06 16.35 -6.13
N GLY A 166 -0.20 15.57 -5.07
CA GLY A 166 -1.48 14.92 -4.85
C GLY A 166 -2.63 15.87 -4.50
N LEU A 167 -2.30 17.07 -3.99
CA LEU A 167 -3.24 18.18 -3.80
C LEU A 167 -3.33 19.12 -5.00
N GLY A 168 -2.56 18.89 -6.07
CA GLY A 168 -2.47 19.80 -7.23
C GLY A 168 -3.83 20.13 -7.84
N HIS A 169 -4.78 19.18 -7.81
CA HIS A 169 -6.13 19.44 -8.28
C HIS A 169 -6.88 20.40 -7.37
N ASP A 170 -6.86 20.13 -6.05
CA ASP A 170 -7.65 20.89 -5.09
C ASP A 170 -7.10 22.30 -4.86
N LEU A 171 -5.79 22.49 -5.09
CA LEU A 171 -5.12 23.79 -4.92
C LEU A 171 -4.94 24.58 -6.22
N HIS A 172 -4.83 23.89 -7.37
CA HIS A 172 -4.43 24.51 -8.64
C HIS A 172 -5.28 24.07 -9.85
N GLY A 173 -6.28 23.22 -9.66
CA GLY A 173 -7.11 22.68 -10.75
C GLY A 173 -6.38 21.65 -11.64
N GLU A 174 -5.13 21.30 -11.34
CA GLU A 174 -4.34 20.37 -12.13
C GLU A 174 -4.33 18.98 -11.51
N HIS A 175 -5.03 18.06 -12.17
CA HIS A 175 -5.05 16.68 -11.73
C HIS A 175 -3.78 15.95 -12.19
N LEU A 176 -2.96 15.51 -11.23
CA LEU A 176 -1.75 14.70 -11.45
C LEU A 176 -1.93 13.31 -10.84
N LEU A 177 -1.10 12.37 -11.29
CA LEU A 177 -0.98 11.01 -10.76
C LEU A 177 0.43 10.81 -10.18
N PRO A 178 0.70 11.25 -8.94
CA PRO A 178 2.03 11.22 -8.36
C PRO A 178 2.42 9.81 -7.94
N ILE A 179 3.62 9.38 -8.32
CA ILE A 179 4.20 8.08 -7.95
C ILE A 179 5.60 8.31 -7.36
N GLY A 180 5.75 8.05 -6.06
CA GLY A 180 7.04 8.11 -5.38
C GLY A 180 7.66 6.73 -5.24
N THR A 181 8.96 6.60 -5.46
CA THR A 181 9.70 5.38 -5.12
C THR A 181 10.72 5.67 -4.03
N VAL A 182 10.88 4.72 -3.12
CA VAL A 182 11.83 4.79 -2.01
C VAL A 182 12.24 3.37 -1.62
N TYR A 183 13.42 3.21 -1.03
CA TYR A 183 13.72 1.95 -0.34
C TYR A 183 12.70 1.75 0.78
N ASP A 184 12.09 0.57 0.82
CA ASP A 184 11.06 0.24 1.79
C ASP A 184 11.41 0.62 3.24
N PRO A 185 12.60 0.26 3.80
CA PRO A 185 12.97 0.66 5.16
C PRO A 185 12.97 2.18 5.41
N PHE A 186 13.13 2.98 4.36
CA PHE A 186 13.27 4.43 4.45
C PHE A 186 11.95 5.18 4.31
N VAL A 187 10.82 4.48 4.14
CA VAL A 187 9.49 5.07 4.39
C VAL A 187 9.45 5.68 5.80
N CYS A 188 10.05 5.02 6.78
CA CYS A 188 10.15 5.51 8.16
C CYS A 188 10.93 6.84 8.28
N ARG A 189 11.87 7.13 7.38
CA ARG A 189 12.65 8.39 7.41
C ARG A 189 11.83 9.61 7.01
N GLY A 190 10.80 9.41 6.20
CA GLY A 190 9.87 10.44 5.75
C GLY A 190 8.48 10.35 6.40
N LEU A 191 8.34 9.57 7.48
CA LEU A 191 7.06 9.19 8.06
C LEU A 191 6.20 10.39 8.50
N ASP A 192 6.80 11.43 9.07
CA ASP A 192 6.06 12.61 9.53
C ASP A 192 5.36 13.33 8.36
N ALA A 193 6.09 13.56 7.26
CA ALA A 193 5.50 14.14 6.04
C ALA A 193 4.47 13.22 5.39
N LEU A 194 4.67 11.89 5.43
CA LEU A 194 3.67 10.92 4.97
C LEU A 194 2.37 11.07 5.78
N ILE A 195 2.44 11.11 7.11
CA ILE A 195 1.27 11.24 8.00
C ILE A 195 0.50 12.52 7.68
N TYR A 196 1.17 13.67 7.62
CA TYR A 196 0.50 14.94 7.34
C TYR A 196 -0.04 15.04 5.92
N GLY A 197 0.63 14.44 4.93
CA GLY A 197 0.13 14.36 3.57
C GLY A 197 -1.15 13.53 3.44
N LEU A 198 -1.25 12.42 4.19
CA LEU A 198 -2.47 11.60 4.22
C LEU A 198 -3.60 12.28 4.99
N TYR A 199 -3.27 12.98 6.08
CA TYR A 199 -4.23 13.74 6.88
C TYR A 199 -4.88 14.88 6.09
N SER A 200 -4.11 15.57 5.24
CA SER A 200 -4.63 16.67 4.40
C SER A 200 -5.55 16.21 3.26
N GLY A 201 -5.64 14.90 3.00
CA GLY A 201 -6.38 14.34 1.89
C GLY A 201 -5.59 14.27 0.58
N SER A 202 -4.27 14.40 0.63
CA SER A 202 -3.42 14.18 -0.55
C SER A 202 -3.51 12.73 -1.03
N ARG A 203 -3.46 12.57 -2.36
CA ARG A 203 -3.59 11.28 -3.05
C ARG A 203 -2.37 11.03 -3.92
N PHE A 204 -1.61 9.99 -3.60
CA PHE A 204 -0.44 9.53 -4.36
C PHE A 204 -0.25 8.01 -4.25
N VAL A 205 0.58 7.46 -5.14
CA VAL A 205 1.14 6.12 -4.97
C VAL A 205 2.55 6.24 -4.40
N VAL A 206 2.85 5.50 -3.35
CA VAL A 206 4.22 5.29 -2.87
C VAL A 206 4.61 3.83 -3.07
N VAL A 207 5.82 3.61 -3.57
CA VAL A 207 6.39 2.29 -3.82
C VAL A 207 7.62 2.12 -2.95
N GLY A 208 7.51 1.24 -1.95
CA GLY A 208 8.63 0.84 -1.11
C GLY A 208 9.32 -0.37 -1.71
N THR A 209 10.53 -0.18 -2.25
CA THR A 209 11.30 -1.26 -2.88
C THR A 209 12.80 -0.95 -2.91
N PRO A 210 13.69 -1.94 -2.70
CA PRO A 210 13.41 -3.32 -2.29
C PRO A 210 12.88 -3.39 -0.86
N ALA A 211 12.20 -4.50 -0.54
CA ALA A 211 11.53 -4.70 0.75
C ALA A 211 11.95 -6.01 1.41
N GLY A 212 11.84 -6.07 2.74
CA GLY A 212 11.98 -7.29 3.55
C GLY A 212 13.42 -7.73 3.80
N VAL A 213 13.57 -8.85 4.51
CA VAL A 213 14.88 -9.50 4.66
C VAL A 213 15.33 -10.16 3.37
N THR A 214 14.45 -10.26 2.36
CA THR A 214 14.85 -10.62 0.99
C THR A 214 15.86 -9.64 0.38
N LEU A 215 16.00 -8.42 0.90
CA LEU A 215 17.16 -7.56 0.66
C LEU A 215 18.39 -8.03 1.48
N ALA A 216 18.72 -9.31 1.32
CA ALA A 216 19.61 -10.05 2.21
C ALA A 216 21.05 -9.50 2.29
N PRO A 217 21.71 -9.09 1.19
CA PRO A 217 23.09 -8.64 1.25
C PRO A 217 23.29 -7.27 1.94
N GLU A 218 22.28 -6.39 1.91
CA GLU A 218 22.39 -4.99 2.40
C GLU A 218 22.36 -4.88 3.94
N GLY A 219 21.98 -5.97 4.62
CA GLY A 219 21.98 -6.06 6.08
C GLY A 219 20.80 -5.36 6.78
N GLY A 220 20.71 -5.54 8.11
CA GLY A 220 19.53 -5.15 8.88
C GLY A 220 19.13 -3.68 8.85
N ALA A 221 20.04 -2.76 8.55
CA ALA A 221 19.72 -1.34 8.39
C ALA A 221 18.92 -1.03 7.11
N HIS A 222 18.93 -1.93 6.13
CA HIS A 222 18.22 -1.83 4.86
C HIS A 222 17.06 -2.84 4.74
N GLN A 223 16.85 -3.67 5.76
CA GLN A 223 15.77 -4.66 5.76
C GLN A 223 14.59 -4.11 6.55
N SER A 224 13.41 -4.16 5.94
CA SER A 224 12.19 -3.56 6.50
C SER A 224 11.27 -4.63 7.07
N SER A 225 10.98 -4.55 8.38
CA SER A 225 9.99 -5.40 9.04
C SER A 225 8.74 -4.65 9.52
N ILE A 226 8.87 -3.36 9.87
CA ILE A 226 7.79 -2.56 10.47
C ILE A 226 6.89 -1.83 9.44
N THR A 227 7.37 -1.65 8.22
CA THR A 227 6.71 -0.81 7.20
C THR A 227 5.32 -1.33 6.79
N PRO A 228 5.02 -2.65 6.78
CA PRO A 228 3.65 -3.10 6.57
C PRO A 228 2.69 -2.64 7.67
N SER A 229 3.13 -2.60 8.93
CA SER A 229 2.31 -2.11 10.05
C SER A 229 1.97 -0.62 9.88
N ILE A 230 2.89 0.19 9.34
CA ILE A 230 2.59 1.58 8.95
C ILE A 230 1.48 1.61 7.89
N GLY A 231 1.58 0.75 6.87
CA GLY A 231 0.57 0.64 5.82
C GLY A 231 -0.81 0.21 6.32
N LEU A 232 -0.88 -0.68 7.31
CA LEU A 232 -2.13 -1.17 7.90
C LEU A 232 -2.80 -0.15 8.84
N GLU A 233 -2.00 0.64 9.56
CA GLU A 233 -2.46 1.55 10.61
C GLU A 233 -2.88 2.94 10.08
N LEU A 234 -2.22 3.44 9.02
CA LEU A 234 -2.44 4.80 8.55
C LEU A 234 -3.78 4.96 7.79
N PRO A 235 -4.67 5.88 8.22
CA PRO A 235 -5.86 6.25 7.46
C PRO A 235 -5.52 6.84 6.08
N ASN A 236 -6.45 6.76 5.15
CA ASN A 236 -6.31 7.28 3.78
C ASN A 236 -5.14 6.70 2.97
N LEU A 237 -4.53 5.60 3.43
CA LEU A 237 -3.49 4.85 2.74
C LEU A 237 -3.92 3.41 2.56
N THR A 238 -4.01 2.93 1.33
CA THR A 238 -4.29 1.51 1.06
C THR A 238 -2.99 0.76 0.83
N TYR A 239 -2.68 -0.19 1.73
CA TYR A 239 -1.46 -0.99 1.66
C TYR A 239 -1.65 -2.25 0.81
N SER A 240 -0.67 -2.59 -0.04
CA SER A 240 -0.66 -3.84 -0.80
C SER A 240 0.76 -4.34 -1.04
N GLU A 241 0.92 -5.66 -1.06
CA GLU A 241 2.19 -6.35 -1.26
C GLU A 241 1.95 -7.61 -2.13
N PRO A 242 2.00 -7.47 -3.46
CA PRO A 242 1.82 -8.59 -4.37
C PRO A 242 3.06 -9.48 -4.46
N ALA A 243 2.86 -10.78 -4.62
CA ALA A 243 3.91 -11.74 -5.00
C ALA A 243 4.14 -11.80 -6.52
N TYR A 244 3.10 -11.53 -7.32
CA TYR A 244 3.07 -11.79 -8.76
C TYR A 244 2.91 -10.53 -9.61
N ALA A 245 3.50 -10.54 -10.80
CA ALA A 245 3.57 -9.38 -11.70
C ALA A 245 2.20 -8.90 -12.16
N THR A 246 1.31 -9.83 -12.51
CA THR A 246 -0.06 -9.51 -12.96
C THR A 246 -0.91 -8.95 -11.82
N ALA A 247 -0.75 -9.47 -10.60
CA ALA A 247 -1.41 -8.91 -9.42
C ALA A 247 -0.95 -7.46 -9.16
N LEU A 248 0.35 -7.20 -9.28
CA LEU A 248 0.92 -5.85 -9.18
C LEU A 248 0.35 -4.91 -10.25
N ASP A 249 0.22 -5.36 -11.51
CA ASP A 249 -0.37 -4.55 -12.59
C ASP A 249 -1.79 -4.09 -12.24
N TRP A 250 -2.63 -5.03 -11.79
CA TRP A 250 -3.99 -4.72 -11.37
C TRP A 250 -4.03 -3.76 -10.17
N LEU A 251 -3.18 -3.98 -9.15
CA LEU A 251 -3.11 -3.14 -7.95
C LEU A 251 -2.59 -1.73 -8.25
N LEU A 252 -1.59 -1.58 -9.12
CA LEU A 252 -1.10 -0.25 -9.51
C LEU A 252 -2.16 0.51 -10.30
N CYS A 253 -2.80 -0.13 -11.27
CA CYS A 253 -3.88 0.49 -12.02
C CYS A 253 -5.07 0.87 -11.12
N ASP A 254 -5.38 0.05 -10.11
CA ASP A 254 -6.37 0.38 -9.09
C ASP A 254 -5.94 1.56 -8.21
N GLY A 255 -4.69 1.60 -7.76
CA GLY A 255 -4.14 2.73 -7.02
C GLY A 255 -4.24 4.05 -7.79
N LEU A 256 -3.97 4.03 -9.10
CA LEU A 256 -4.15 5.21 -9.96
C LEU A 256 -5.63 5.63 -10.06
N ARG A 257 -6.57 4.68 -10.14
CA ARG A 257 -8.01 5.00 -10.12
C ARG A 257 -8.42 5.64 -8.79
N GLN A 258 -7.86 5.19 -7.67
CA GLN A 258 -8.08 5.81 -6.37
C GLN A 258 -7.61 7.27 -6.31
N LEU A 259 -6.56 7.63 -7.05
CA LEU A 259 -6.12 9.03 -7.10
C LEU A 259 -7.10 9.92 -7.88
N ALA A 260 -7.73 9.35 -8.92
CA ALA A 260 -8.71 10.03 -9.77
C ALA A 260 -10.09 10.17 -9.11
N ASP A 261 -10.44 9.28 -8.18
CA ASP A 261 -11.69 9.31 -7.44
C ASP A 261 -11.71 10.42 -6.36
N PRO A 262 -12.69 11.34 -6.37
CA PRO A 262 -12.89 12.30 -5.27
C PRO A 262 -12.99 11.67 -3.88
N GLY A 263 -13.49 10.43 -3.77
CA GLY A 263 -13.56 9.67 -2.52
C GLY A 263 -12.39 8.71 -2.29
N GLY A 264 -11.43 8.66 -3.21
CA GLY A 264 -10.34 7.69 -3.17
C GLY A 264 -9.19 8.07 -2.24
N THR A 265 -8.26 7.13 -2.09
CA THR A 265 -7.15 7.17 -1.12
C THR A 265 -5.78 7.08 -1.78
N SER A 266 -4.71 7.40 -1.02
CA SER A 266 -3.35 7.05 -1.43
C SER A 266 -3.13 5.54 -1.41
N THR A 267 -2.11 5.06 -2.13
CA THR A 267 -1.74 3.63 -2.19
C THR A 267 -0.28 3.43 -1.84
N TYR A 268 0.03 2.42 -1.03
CA TYR A 268 1.39 1.97 -0.74
C TYR A 268 1.58 0.56 -1.29
N LEU A 269 2.48 0.43 -2.26
CA LEU A 269 2.92 -0.84 -2.82
C LEU A 269 4.30 -1.22 -2.24
N ARG A 270 4.37 -2.33 -1.51
CA ARG A 270 5.65 -2.90 -1.04
C ARG A 270 6.12 -3.96 -2.02
N LEU A 271 7.32 -3.81 -2.58
CA LEU A 271 7.82 -4.66 -3.68
C LEU A 271 9.23 -5.19 -3.42
N SER A 272 9.49 -6.42 -3.88
CA SER A 272 10.78 -7.10 -3.69
C SER A 272 11.58 -7.18 -4.99
N THR A 273 12.89 -7.31 -4.85
CA THR A 273 13.85 -7.63 -5.93
C THR A 273 13.96 -9.13 -6.19
N ARG A 274 13.41 -9.97 -5.32
CA ARG A 274 13.46 -11.42 -5.47
C ARG A 274 12.66 -11.88 -6.69
N PRO A 275 13.26 -12.58 -7.67
CA PRO A 275 12.51 -13.17 -8.76
C PRO A 275 11.62 -14.31 -8.28
N VAL A 276 10.35 -14.30 -8.68
CA VAL A 276 9.34 -15.32 -8.33
C VAL A 276 8.82 -15.98 -9.60
N ASP A 277 8.67 -17.32 -9.59
CA ASP A 277 8.02 -18.05 -10.66
C ASP A 277 6.53 -17.66 -10.75
N GLN A 278 6.07 -17.31 -11.95
CA GLN A 278 4.72 -16.81 -12.20
C GLN A 278 3.72 -17.95 -12.52
N SER A 279 4.20 -19.20 -12.65
CA SER A 279 3.35 -20.36 -12.97
C SER A 279 2.22 -20.61 -11.97
N PRO A 280 2.39 -20.44 -10.63
CA PRO A 280 1.30 -20.66 -9.69
C PRO A 280 0.14 -19.68 -9.86
N PHE A 281 0.45 -18.40 -10.15
CA PHE A 281 -0.58 -17.39 -10.47
C PHE A 281 -1.31 -17.71 -11.77
N THR A 282 -0.58 -18.20 -12.77
CA THR A 282 -1.16 -18.61 -14.06
C THR A 282 -2.13 -19.78 -13.87
N ALA A 283 -1.79 -20.75 -13.02
CA ALA A 283 -2.69 -21.83 -12.64
C ALA A 283 -3.94 -21.31 -11.89
N ALA A 284 -3.79 -20.33 -11.00
CA ALA A 284 -4.92 -19.69 -10.33
C ALA A 284 -5.85 -18.95 -11.33
N ILE A 285 -5.30 -18.27 -12.35
CA ILE A 285 -6.09 -17.68 -13.45
C ILE A 285 -6.85 -18.78 -14.18
N ALA A 286 -6.19 -19.88 -14.55
CA ALA A 286 -6.82 -20.97 -15.28
C ALA A 286 -7.96 -21.63 -14.50
N ARG A 287 -7.83 -21.71 -13.16
CA ARG A 287 -8.83 -22.28 -12.26
C ARG A 287 -10.03 -21.35 -12.03
N SER A 288 -9.79 -20.07 -11.72
CA SER A 288 -10.85 -19.15 -11.26
C SER A 288 -11.36 -18.20 -12.35
N GLY A 289 -10.64 -18.07 -13.47
CA GLY A 289 -10.88 -17.06 -14.48
C GLY A 289 -10.28 -15.70 -14.10
N GLU A 290 -9.75 -14.98 -15.09
CA GLU A 290 -9.01 -13.73 -14.89
C GLU A 290 -9.82 -12.65 -14.17
N GLY A 291 -11.08 -12.43 -14.58
CA GLY A 291 -11.94 -11.41 -13.97
C GLY A 291 -12.26 -11.68 -12.50
N SER A 292 -12.51 -12.94 -12.14
CA SER A 292 -12.75 -13.32 -10.74
C SER A 292 -11.48 -13.16 -9.92
N LEU A 293 -10.36 -13.69 -10.41
CA LEU A 293 -9.09 -13.61 -9.72
C LEU A 293 -8.65 -12.15 -9.51
N ARG A 294 -8.87 -11.29 -10.52
CA ARG A 294 -8.63 -9.85 -10.38
C ARG A 294 -9.46 -9.23 -9.28
N SER A 295 -10.76 -9.56 -9.22
CA SER A 295 -11.63 -9.07 -8.13
C SER A 295 -11.13 -9.51 -6.76
N ASP A 296 -10.60 -10.73 -6.63
CA ASP A 296 -10.08 -11.26 -5.36
C ASP A 296 -8.73 -10.60 -4.99
N VAL A 297 -7.81 -10.45 -5.95
CA VAL A 297 -6.55 -9.69 -5.79
C VAL A 297 -6.84 -8.27 -5.29
N LEU A 298 -7.81 -7.58 -5.89
CA LEU A 298 -8.19 -6.23 -5.48
C LEU A 298 -8.98 -6.22 -4.16
N ALA A 299 -9.62 -7.31 -3.76
CA ALA A 299 -10.30 -7.40 -2.47
C ALA A 299 -9.34 -7.77 -1.32
N GLY A 300 -8.13 -8.25 -1.64
CA GLY A 300 -6.98 -8.31 -0.73
C GLY A 300 -6.40 -9.71 -0.50
N ALA A 301 -6.99 -10.76 -1.05
CA ALA A 301 -6.38 -12.09 -1.10
C ALA A 301 -7.06 -12.99 -2.12
N TYR A 302 -6.44 -14.12 -2.45
CA TYR A 302 -7.08 -15.16 -3.25
C TYR A 302 -6.53 -16.54 -2.89
N ARG A 303 -7.29 -17.59 -3.22
CA ARG A 303 -6.84 -18.99 -3.09
C ARG A 303 -5.83 -19.26 -4.20
N LEU A 304 -4.55 -19.34 -3.84
CA LEU A 304 -3.47 -19.59 -4.79
C LEU A 304 -3.39 -21.10 -5.12
N ARG A 305 -3.52 -21.95 -4.10
CA ARG A 305 -3.43 -23.41 -4.19
C ARG A 305 -4.54 -24.06 -3.38
N GLU A 306 -5.22 -25.05 -3.96
CA GLU A 306 -6.22 -25.85 -3.25
C GLU A 306 -5.56 -27.00 -2.46
N PRO A 307 -6.20 -27.54 -1.41
CA PRO A 307 -5.65 -28.64 -0.65
C PRO A 307 -5.51 -29.90 -1.52
N GLY A 308 -4.37 -30.59 -1.44
CA GLY A 308 -4.14 -31.81 -2.19
C GLY A 308 -3.71 -31.62 -3.65
N ASP A 309 -3.44 -30.38 -4.10
CA ASP A 309 -2.89 -30.05 -5.43
C ASP A 309 -1.42 -30.52 -5.64
N GLY A 310 -0.97 -31.58 -4.95
CA GLY A 310 0.40 -32.11 -5.01
C GLY A 310 0.62 -33.15 -6.12
N ASP A 311 1.89 -33.36 -6.52
CA ASP A 311 2.28 -34.40 -7.46
C ASP A 311 1.96 -35.79 -6.87
N GLY A 312 0.86 -36.39 -7.33
CA GLY A 312 0.38 -37.72 -6.91
C GLY A 312 -0.99 -37.74 -6.22
N GLY A 313 -1.66 -36.60 -6.03
CA GLY A 313 -3.02 -36.55 -5.50
C GLY A 313 -4.08 -36.82 -6.58
N ASP A 314 -5.11 -37.62 -6.24
CA ASP A 314 -6.37 -37.68 -7.01
C ASP A 314 -7.11 -36.35 -6.82
N GLY A 315 -6.72 -35.34 -7.60
CA GLY A 315 -7.34 -34.01 -7.77
C GLY A 315 -8.30 -33.49 -6.68
N GLY A 316 -7.86 -32.46 -5.95
CA GLY A 316 -8.68 -31.31 -5.55
C GLY A 316 -9.88 -31.48 -4.60
N ASP A 317 -10.11 -32.65 -4.00
CA ASP A 317 -11.29 -32.89 -3.14
C ASP A 317 -10.95 -33.29 -1.68
N ALA A 318 -9.67 -33.18 -1.28
CA ALA A 318 -9.26 -33.43 0.11
C ALA A 318 -9.65 -32.24 1.00
N PRO A 319 -10.26 -32.44 2.18
CA PRO A 319 -10.53 -31.34 3.10
C PRO A 319 -9.22 -30.76 3.63
N ALA A 320 -9.09 -29.43 3.63
CA ALA A 320 -7.95 -28.74 4.23
C ALA A 320 -7.82 -29.10 5.72
N ALA A 321 -6.61 -29.42 6.14
CA ALA A 321 -6.24 -29.57 7.55
C ALA A 321 -5.71 -28.26 8.16
N VAL A 322 -5.11 -27.40 7.33
CA VAL A 322 -4.49 -26.13 7.74
C VAL A 322 -4.59 -25.11 6.60
N VAL A 323 -4.64 -23.83 6.98
CA VAL A 323 -4.53 -22.70 6.04
C VAL A 323 -3.15 -22.06 6.19
N LEU A 324 -2.41 -21.92 5.08
CA LEU A 324 -1.20 -21.12 5.01
C LEU A 324 -1.53 -19.79 4.34
N ALA A 325 -1.44 -18.69 5.08
CA ALA A 325 -1.67 -17.34 4.57
C ALA A 325 -0.33 -16.61 4.43
N GLY A 326 0.14 -16.46 3.19
CA GLY A 326 1.41 -15.79 2.87
C GLY A 326 1.20 -14.41 2.26
N CYS A 327 2.23 -13.56 2.31
CA CYS A 327 2.20 -12.23 1.69
C CYS A 327 3.56 -11.90 1.04
N GLY A 328 3.53 -11.46 -0.22
CA GLY A 328 4.72 -10.96 -0.92
C GLY A 328 5.75 -12.02 -1.29
N ALA A 329 7.03 -11.69 -1.12
CA ALA A 329 8.16 -12.44 -1.69
C ALA A 329 8.40 -13.84 -1.06
N VAL A 330 7.67 -14.19 0.00
CA VAL A 330 7.75 -15.48 0.71
C VAL A 330 6.86 -16.58 0.11
N MET A 331 6.02 -16.26 -0.88
CA MET A 331 5.10 -17.24 -1.48
C MET A 331 5.77 -18.52 -2.03
N PRO A 332 7.01 -18.50 -2.58
CA PRO A 332 7.71 -19.73 -2.94
C PRO A 332 7.89 -20.70 -1.77
N GLU A 333 8.22 -20.20 -0.58
CA GLU A 333 8.41 -21.00 0.64
C GLU A 333 7.08 -21.57 1.13
N VAL A 334 6.03 -20.75 1.06
CA VAL A 334 4.67 -21.17 1.45
C VAL A 334 4.16 -22.30 0.57
N LEU A 335 4.37 -22.22 -0.74
CA LEU A 335 4.00 -23.29 -1.68
C LEU A 335 4.82 -24.57 -1.46
N ALA A 336 6.13 -24.44 -1.21
CA ALA A 336 6.98 -25.58 -0.89
C ALA A 336 6.55 -26.27 0.42
N ALA A 337 6.21 -25.48 1.45
CA ALA A 337 5.68 -26.01 2.71
C ALA A 337 4.33 -26.73 2.51
N ALA A 338 3.44 -26.17 1.68
CA ALA A 338 2.16 -26.81 1.34
C ALA A 338 2.37 -28.17 0.67
N ALA A 339 3.33 -28.28 -0.26
CA ALA A 339 3.64 -29.55 -0.92
C ALA A 339 4.20 -30.60 0.06
N LEU A 340 5.04 -30.18 1.01
CA LEU A 340 5.56 -31.06 2.07
C LEU A 340 4.44 -31.52 3.02
N LEU A 341 3.55 -30.61 3.43
CA LEU A 341 2.41 -30.93 4.28
C LEU A 341 1.45 -31.91 3.63
N ASP A 342 1.16 -31.74 2.33
CA ASP A 342 0.34 -32.68 1.58
C ASP A 342 0.97 -34.07 1.52
N ALA A 343 2.29 -34.17 1.33
CA ALA A 343 3.01 -35.45 1.33
C ALA A 343 2.96 -36.17 2.69
N GLU A 344 2.84 -35.42 3.78
CA GLU A 344 2.68 -35.93 5.16
C GLU A 344 1.20 -36.16 5.55
N GLY A 345 0.26 -36.04 4.60
CA GLY A 345 -1.16 -36.27 4.85
C GLY A 345 -1.86 -35.14 5.62
N CYS A 346 -1.32 -33.92 5.56
CA CYS A 346 -1.90 -32.70 6.13
C CYS A 346 -2.25 -31.70 5.01
N PRO A 347 -3.35 -31.89 4.25
CA PRO A 347 -3.65 -31.04 3.10
C PRO A 347 -3.73 -29.55 3.45
N ALA A 348 -2.95 -28.71 2.75
CA ALA A 348 -2.85 -27.28 3.04
C ALA A 348 -3.53 -26.41 1.97
N LEU A 349 -4.46 -25.55 2.39
CA LEU A 349 -4.97 -24.43 1.59
C LEU A 349 -3.96 -23.28 1.62
N VAL A 350 -3.58 -22.73 0.47
CA VAL A 350 -2.71 -21.55 0.41
C VAL A 350 -3.49 -20.30 -0.02
N LEU A 351 -3.48 -19.28 0.83
CA LEU A 351 -3.95 -17.94 0.51
C LEU A 351 -2.73 -17.04 0.22
N ASP A 352 -2.73 -16.39 -0.95
CA ASP A 352 -1.86 -15.24 -1.19
C ASP A 352 -2.61 -13.97 -0.78
N VAL A 353 -2.09 -13.27 0.23
CA VAL A 353 -2.67 -12.05 0.78
C VAL A 353 -2.01 -10.84 0.12
N THR A 354 -2.69 -10.29 -0.90
CA THR A 354 -2.20 -9.14 -1.68
C THR A 354 -2.39 -7.80 -0.95
N SER A 355 -3.39 -7.68 -0.09
CA SER A 355 -3.65 -6.48 0.73
C SER A 355 -4.23 -6.86 2.10
N PRO A 356 -3.36 -7.03 3.11
CA PRO A 356 -3.78 -7.24 4.50
C PRO A 356 -4.70 -6.12 5.00
N ASP A 357 -4.46 -4.89 4.55
CA ASP A 357 -5.26 -3.71 4.87
C ASP A 357 -6.71 -3.82 4.37
N ARG A 358 -6.93 -4.17 3.10
CA ARG A 358 -8.30 -4.33 2.55
C ARG A 358 -9.06 -5.44 3.25
N LEU A 359 -8.40 -6.57 3.53
CA LEU A 359 -9.01 -7.67 4.27
C LEU A 359 -9.41 -7.23 5.69
N TYR A 360 -8.49 -6.55 6.40
CA TYR A 360 -8.72 -6.11 7.76
C TYR A 360 -9.86 -5.09 7.83
N ARG A 361 -9.88 -4.11 6.92
CA ARG A 361 -10.97 -3.11 6.82
C ARG A 361 -12.32 -3.79 6.60
N GLY A 362 -12.38 -4.79 5.70
CA GLY A 362 -13.59 -5.55 5.46
C GLY A 362 -14.10 -6.28 6.71
N ALA A 363 -13.22 -7.04 7.38
CA ALA A 363 -13.56 -7.78 8.60
C ALA A 363 -13.95 -6.85 9.76
N ARG A 364 -13.20 -5.76 9.95
CA ARG A 364 -13.46 -4.74 10.98
C ARG A 364 -14.78 -4.01 10.72
N ALA A 365 -15.10 -3.66 9.48
CA ALA A 365 -16.34 -2.97 9.14
C ALA A 365 -17.57 -3.82 9.47
N GLU A 366 -17.54 -5.10 9.11
CA GLU A 366 -18.61 -6.05 9.47
C GLU A 366 -18.71 -6.22 10.99
N SER A 367 -17.59 -6.45 11.67
CA SER A 367 -17.55 -6.60 13.14
C SER A 367 -18.07 -5.35 13.87
N ARG A 368 -17.71 -4.16 13.40
CA ARG A 368 -18.18 -2.87 13.96
C ARG A 368 -19.68 -2.71 13.77
N THR A 369 -20.21 -3.09 12.61
CA THR A 369 -21.65 -3.02 12.32
C THR A 369 -22.43 -3.98 13.20
N ALA A 370 -21.97 -5.23 13.31
CA ALA A 370 -22.50 -6.24 14.22
C ALA A 370 -22.56 -5.73 15.67
N ALA A 371 -21.44 -5.18 16.19
CA ALA A 371 -21.37 -4.62 17.54
C ALA A 371 -22.34 -3.45 17.77
N ARG A 372 -22.50 -2.56 16.79
CA ARG A 372 -23.41 -1.40 16.88
C ARG A 372 -24.88 -1.76 16.80
N THR A 373 -25.21 -2.86 16.13
CA THR A 373 -26.58 -3.31 15.87
C THR A 373 -27.01 -4.48 16.74
N ALA A 374 -26.11 -4.97 17.61
CA ALA A 374 -26.31 -6.19 18.40
C ALA A 374 -26.69 -7.42 17.54
N MET A 375 -26.11 -7.51 16.34
CA MET A 375 -26.28 -8.64 15.41
C MET A 375 -25.01 -9.50 15.35
N VAL A 376 -25.13 -10.73 14.85
CA VAL A 376 -23.99 -11.61 14.57
C VAL A 376 -23.38 -11.23 13.23
N ALA A 377 -22.06 -11.12 13.15
CA ALA A 377 -21.34 -10.96 11.89
C ALA A 377 -21.54 -12.20 11.01
N ALA A 378 -21.99 -12.01 9.76
CA ALA A 378 -22.31 -13.11 8.86
C ALA A 378 -21.05 -13.76 8.25
N GLY A 379 -19.91 -13.06 8.31
CA GLY A 379 -18.69 -13.44 7.60
C GLY A 379 -18.88 -13.25 6.10
N SER A 380 -19.54 -12.16 5.72
CA SER A 380 -19.83 -11.79 4.33
C SER A 380 -18.69 -10.98 3.69
N HIS A 381 -17.75 -10.47 4.50
CA HIS A 381 -16.50 -9.88 4.03
C HIS A 381 -15.67 -10.85 3.19
N HIS A 382 -14.70 -10.31 2.44
CA HIS A 382 -13.94 -11.09 1.44
C HIS A 382 -13.28 -12.36 1.99
N LEU A 383 -12.61 -12.30 3.15
CA LEU A 383 -11.99 -13.49 3.77
C LEU A 383 -13.03 -14.62 4.04
N GLY A 384 -14.26 -14.27 4.40
CA GLY A 384 -15.34 -15.25 4.64
C GLY A 384 -15.93 -15.82 3.35
N ARG A 385 -15.71 -15.16 2.21
CA ARG A 385 -15.99 -15.71 0.86
C ARG A 385 -14.89 -16.64 0.38
N LEU A 386 -13.63 -16.37 0.74
CA LEU A 386 -12.48 -17.21 0.39
C LEU A 386 -12.45 -18.53 1.18
N LEU A 387 -12.89 -18.50 2.44
CA LEU A 387 -12.94 -19.68 3.31
C LEU A 387 -14.34 -20.27 3.35
N ALA A 388 -14.48 -21.52 2.90
CA ALA A 388 -15.70 -22.28 3.05
C ALA A 388 -16.09 -22.40 4.54
N PRO A 389 -17.37 -22.58 4.89
CA PRO A 389 -17.79 -22.67 6.29
C PRO A 389 -17.01 -23.69 7.14
N ALA A 390 -16.63 -24.83 6.54
CA ALA A 390 -15.82 -25.87 7.18
C ALA A 390 -14.35 -25.44 7.41
N GLU A 391 -13.84 -24.49 6.64
CA GLU A 391 -12.45 -24.02 6.69
C GLU A 391 -12.23 -22.87 7.68
N ARG A 392 -13.30 -22.13 8.05
CA ARG A 392 -13.21 -20.88 8.84
C ARG A 392 -12.54 -21.04 10.21
N ARG A 393 -12.57 -22.23 10.81
CA ARG A 393 -11.93 -22.51 12.11
C ARG A 393 -10.72 -23.43 12.02
N LEU A 394 -10.27 -23.76 10.81
CA LEU A 394 -9.03 -24.51 10.64
C LEU A 394 -7.85 -23.72 11.22
N PRO A 395 -6.83 -24.39 11.76
CA PRO A 395 -5.59 -23.73 12.15
C PRO A 395 -5.01 -22.92 10.98
N ILE A 396 -4.50 -21.74 11.29
CA ILE A 396 -3.89 -20.83 10.31
C ILE A 396 -2.42 -20.63 10.67
N VAL A 397 -1.54 -20.80 9.70
CA VAL A 397 -0.17 -20.28 9.77
C VAL A 397 -0.10 -19.03 8.93
N THR A 398 0.34 -17.92 9.51
CA THR A 398 0.55 -16.67 8.76
C THR A 398 2.04 -16.47 8.53
N ILE A 399 2.45 -16.21 7.28
CA ILE A 399 3.86 -16.15 6.87
C ILE A 399 4.12 -14.82 6.17
N HIS A 400 5.06 -14.03 6.68
CA HIS A 400 5.38 -12.73 6.08
C HIS A 400 6.87 -12.43 6.16
N ASP A 401 7.47 -11.95 5.05
CA ASP A 401 8.80 -11.31 5.04
C ASP A 401 8.73 -9.88 5.65
N ALA A 402 8.19 -9.81 6.88
CA ALA A 402 8.02 -8.64 7.73
C ALA A 402 7.58 -9.09 9.15
N ALA A 403 7.28 -8.16 10.06
CA ALA A 403 6.92 -8.49 11.44
C ALA A 403 5.74 -9.47 11.54
N SER A 404 5.89 -10.50 12.37
CA SER A 404 4.96 -11.66 12.42
C SER A 404 3.52 -11.24 12.79
N HIS A 405 3.38 -10.23 13.64
CA HIS A 405 2.08 -9.74 14.12
C HIS A 405 1.21 -9.09 13.03
N HIS A 406 1.79 -8.72 11.88
CA HIS A 406 1.07 -7.98 10.83
C HIS A 406 -0.12 -8.77 10.26
N LEU A 407 -0.02 -10.10 10.19
CA LEU A 407 -1.08 -10.99 9.72
C LEU A 407 -1.78 -11.77 10.85
N ALA A 408 -1.29 -11.68 12.10
CA ALA A 408 -1.77 -12.50 13.22
C ALA A 408 -3.27 -12.36 13.52
N TRP A 409 -3.87 -11.21 13.18
CA TRP A 409 -5.30 -10.94 13.35
C TRP A 409 -6.21 -11.85 12.51
N LEU A 410 -5.70 -12.49 11.43
CA LEU A 410 -6.48 -13.34 10.54
C LEU A 410 -7.22 -14.46 11.30
N GLY A 411 -6.57 -15.09 12.28
CA GLY A 411 -7.20 -16.12 13.12
C GLY A 411 -8.36 -15.59 13.96
N GLY A 412 -8.24 -14.35 14.43
CA GLY A 412 -9.24 -13.70 15.27
C GLY A 412 -10.58 -13.47 14.56
N VAL A 413 -10.60 -13.43 13.22
CA VAL A 413 -11.82 -13.19 12.43
C VAL A 413 -12.88 -14.27 12.66
N PHE A 414 -12.47 -15.53 12.73
CA PHE A 414 -13.36 -16.67 12.94
C PHE A 414 -13.02 -17.51 14.18
N GLY A 415 -12.05 -17.05 14.99
CA GLY A 415 -11.59 -17.75 16.19
C GLY A 415 -10.79 -19.02 15.88
N ALA A 416 -10.02 -19.01 14.79
CA ALA A 416 -9.08 -20.05 14.44
C ALA A 416 -7.82 -19.94 15.30
N ARG A 417 -7.19 -21.10 15.59
CA ARG A 417 -5.85 -21.11 16.19
C ARG A 417 -4.84 -20.60 15.18
N THR A 418 -3.94 -19.71 15.61
CA THR A 418 -2.95 -19.11 14.71
C THR A 418 -1.54 -19.25 15.24
N VAL A 419 -0.62 -19.61 14.34
CA VAL A 419 0.83 -19.51 14.53
C VAL A 419 1.34 -18.50 13.50
N SER A 420 1.97 -17.42 13.96
CA SER A 420 2.47 -16.36 13.10
C SER A 420 3.98 -16.44 12.99
N VAL A 421 4.48 -16.42 11.75
CA VAL A 421 5.89 -16.52 11.39
C VAL A 421 6.28 -15.26 10.62
N GLY A 422 7.38 -14.64 11.03
CA GLY A 422 7.85 -13.40 10.43
C GLY A 422 9.15 -12.90 11.07
N VAL A 423 9.53 -11.68 10.71
CA VAL A 423 10.80 -11.04 11.07
C VAL A 423 10.60 -10.11 12.26
N ASP A 424 10.87 -10.60 13.47
CA ASP A 424 10.67 -9.86 14.72
C ASP A 424 11.97 -9.35 15.37
N GLU A 425 13.12 -9.64 14.76
CA GLU A 425 14.42 -9.14 15.18
C GLU A 425 15.09 -8.33 14.06
N PHE A 426 16.18 -7.63 14.39
CA PHE A 426 16.96 -6.93 13.37
C PHE A 426 17.56 -7.90 12.36
N GLY A 427 17.46 -7.50 11.09
CA GLY A 427 18.02 -8.22 9.98
C GLY A 427 19.55 -8.40 10.00
N GLN A 428 20.06 -9.28 9.15
CA GLN A 428 21.48 -9.58 9.02
C GLN A 428 21.91 -9.57 7.55
N SER A 429 23.21 -9.59 7.28
CA SER A 429 23.73 -9.77 5.92
C SER A 429 23.92 -11.27 5.64
N GLY A 430 23.40 -11.75 4.51
CA GLY A 430 23.53 -13.15 4.11
C GLY A 430 22.86 -13.43 2.76
N SER A 431 22.68 -14.71 2.46
CA SER A 431 21.75 -15.17 1.42
C SER A 431 20.31 -15.13 1.92
N ILE A 432 19.34 -15.08 0.99
CA ILE A 432 17.91 -15.15 1.33
C ILE A 432 17.61 -16.42 2.13
N ASP A 433 18.17 -17.57 1.72
CA ASP A 433 17.95 -18.85 2.40
C ASP A 433 18.50 -18.85 3.83
N GLU A 434 19.69 -18.30 4.07
CA GLU A 434 20.26 -18.20 5.43
C GLU A 434 19.40 -17.32 6.33
N LEU A 435 18.97 -16.14 5.85
CA LEU A 435 18.11 -15.24 6.62
C LEU A 435 16.74 -15.85 6.87
N TYR A 436 16.14 -16.49 5.87
CA TYR A 436 14.89 -17.21 6.07
C TYR A 436 15.02 -18.34 7.09
N GLY A 437 16.19 -18.99 7.17
CA GLY A 437 16.50 -19.95 8.23
C GLY A 437 16.54 -19.33 9.63
N VAL A 438 17.02 -18.08 9.75
CA VAL A 438 17.05 -17.33 11.03
C VAL A 438 15.66 -16.90 11.48
N PHE A 439 14.79 -16.52 10.54
CA PHE A 439 13.46 -15.98 10.82
C PHE A 439 12.31 -16.99 10.65
N ASP A 440 12.63 -18.29 10.65
CA ASP A 440 11.67 -19.39 10.55
C ASP A 440 10.81 -19.43 9.26
N LEU A 441 11.30 -18.81 8.19
CA LEU A 441 10.59 -18.70 6.90
C LEU A 441 10.92 -19.83 5.92
N ARG A 442 11.81 -20.77 6.24
CA ARG A 442 12.07 -21.92 5.34
C ARG A 442 10.88 -22.88 5.28
N PRO A 443 10.72 -23.63 4.19
CA PRO A 443 9.59 -24.55 4.03
C PRO A 443 9.42 -25.54 5.20
N ASP A 444 10.49 -26.14 5.69
CA ASP A 444 10.48 -27.09 6.82
C ASP A 444 10.08 -26.42 8.15
N GLN A 445 10.50 -25.17 8.37
CA GLN A 445 10.10 -24.38 9.54
C GLN A 445 8.62 -24.00 9.49
N ILE A 446 8.11 -23.64 8.30
CA ILE A 446 6.67 -23.40 8.07
C ILE A 446 5.86 -24.68 8.30
N VAL A 447 6.36 -25.86 7.87
CA VAL A 447 5.72 -27.15 8.19
C VAL A 447 5.65 -27.37 9.69
N ASN A 448 6.75 -27.13 10.43
CA ASN A 448 6.74 -27.25 11.90
C ASN A 448 5.71 -26.32 12.55
N ALA A 449 5.59 -25.07 12.08
CA ALA A 449 4.58 -24.13 12.54
C ALA A 449 3.15 -24.66 12.29
N ALA A 450 2.89 -25.27 11.12
CA ALA A 450 1.61 -25.88 10.79
C ALA A 450 1.28 -27.10 11.67
N LEU A 451 2.27 -27.96 11.95
CA LEU A 451 2.11 -29.09 12.86
C LEU A 451 1.83 -28.62 14.30
N VAL A 452 2.49 -27.56 14.76
CA VAL A 452 2.18 -26.93 16.06
C VAL A 452 0.75 -26.40 16.07
N ALA A 453 0.31 -25.72 15.01
CA ALA A 453 -1.03 -25.16 14.92
C ALA A 453 -2.13 -26.24 14.94
N THR A 454 -1.88 -27.40 14.32
CA THR A 454 -2.82 -28.53 14.22
C THR A 454 -2.80 -29.46 15.43
N THR A 455 -1.74 -29.45 16.25
CA THR A 455 -1.65 -30.30 17.45
C THR A 455 -2.66 -29.87 18.52
N THR A 456 -3.63 -30.71 18.89
CA THR A 456 -4.50 -30.45 20.04
C THR A 456 -3.69 -30.38 21.33
N VAL A 457 -3.65 -29.22 21.98
CA VAL A 457 -3.17 -29.10 23.36
C VAL A 457 -4.38 -29.39 24.25
N ASP A 458 -4.39 -30.54 24.93
CA ASP A 458 -5.39 -30.78 25.98
C ASP A 458 -5.23 -29.70 27.06
N PRO A 459 -6.32 -28.99 27.44
CA PRO A 459 -6.28 -27.85 28.35
C PRO A 459 -5.89 -28.18 29.80
#